data_AF-A0A5J4X3W9-F1
#
_entry.id   AF-A0A5J4X3W9-F1
#
_cell.length_a   1.000
_cell.length_b   1.000
_cell.length_c   1.000
_cell.angle_alpha   90.00
_cell.angle_beta   90.00
_cell.angle_gamma   90.00
#
_symmetry.space_group_name_H-M   'P 1'
#
loop_
_entity.id
_entity.type
_entity.pdbx_description
1 polymer ?
#
loop_
_entity_poly.entity_id
_entity_poly.type
_entity_poly.pdbx_seq_one_letter_code
_entity_poly.pdbx_strand_id
1 'polypeptide(L)'
;MGLRRIFELSFVVYFVINLITAYIINFEQFTIRDPSKFKFIEQGSKTVRDPDNPYPIWPPKVIVDYVHGYGYKIEPFLIARPPLWMATILIEALLFGPYYIYAIYSFIKRLNRIRDLTVVYAVMMLTKMVIITSVHYFDENLKSPHPHLALLNHLPWFIFPIALLVWMLPTQSPFGRKGKKSKKE
;
A
#
# COMPACT_ATOMS: atom_id res chain seq x y z
N MET A 1 0.24 23.56 -17.71
CA MET A 1 1.05 22.84 -16.70
C MET A 1 2.08 21.99 -17.44
N GLY A 2 3.37 22.08 -17.12
CA GLY A 2 4.38 21.31 -17.86
C GLY A 2 4.31 19.80 -17.58
N LEU A 3 4.65 18.95 -18.56
CA LEU A 3 4.60 17.49 -18.47
C LEU A 3 5.34 16.94 -17.23
N ARG A 4 6.50 17.53 -16.90
CA ARG A 4 7.26 17.20 -15.69
C ARG A 4 6.47 17.40 -14.40
N ARG A 5 5.65 18.47 -14.33
CA ARG A 5 4.87 18.74 -13.12
C ARG A 5 3.69 17.78 -12.99
N ILE A 6 3.09 17.35 -14.11
CA ILE A 6 2.05 16.31 -14.11
C ILE A 6 2.64 14.98 -13.59
N PHE A 7 3.82 14.62 -14.07
CA PHE A 7 4.56 13.45 -13.59
C PHE A 7 4.91 13.54 -12.09
N GLU A 8 5.36 14.70 -11.59
CA GLU A 8 5.57 14.91 -10.15
C GLU A 8 4.26 14.75 -9.34
N LEU A 9 3.13 15.25 -9.86
CA LEU A 9 1.84 15.16 -9.18
C LEU A 9 1.24 13.75 -9.18
N SER A 10 1.51 12.92 -10.19
CA SER A 10 1.02 11.54 -10.17
C SER A 10 1.58 10.77 -8.98
N PHE A 11 2.84 11.02 -8.58
CA PHE A 11 3.41 10.47 -7.35
C PHE A 11 2.73 11.02 -6.09
N VAL A 12 2.37 12.31 -6.06
CA VAL A 12 1.62 12.88 -4.93
C VAL A 12 0.28 12.16 -4.77
N VAL A 13 -0.46 11.98 -5.86
CA VAL A 13 -1.73 11.24 -5.85
C VAL A 13 -1.51 9.80 -5.37
N TYR A 14 -0.48 9.12 -5.90
CA TYR A 14 -0.11 7.79 -5.45
C TYR A 14 0.17 7.73 -3.95
N PHE A 15 0.96 8.65 -3.39
CA PHE A 15 1.25 8.67 -1.94
C PHE A 15 0.02 9.01 -1.09
N VAL A 16 -0.89 9.86 -1.57
CA VAL A 16 -2.16 10.14 -0.88
C VAL A 16 -3.03 8.89 -0.82
N ILE A 17 -3.19 8.18 -1.94
CA ILE A 17 -3.94 6.92 -1.98
C ILE A 17 -3.32 5.91 -1.02
N ASN A 18 -1.99 5.77 -1.04
CA ASN A 18 -1.30 4.86 -0.13
C ASN A 18 -1.43 5.22 1.35
N LEU A 19 -1.43 6.52 1.68
CA LEU A 19 -1.65 6.98 3.04
C LEU A 19 -3.05 6.60 3.52
N ILE A 20 -4.05 6.74 2.65
CA ILE A 20 -5.43 6.31 2.91
C ILE A 20 -5.47 4.79 3.09
N THR A 21 -4.86 4.01 2.18
CA THR A 21 -4.79 2.55 2.33
C THR A 21 -4.14 2.14 3.66
N ALA A 22 -3.02 2.76 4.04
CA ALA A 22 -2.29 2.41 5.25
C ALA A 22 -3.08 2.66 6.55
N TYR A 23 -3.92 3.70 6.61
CA TYR A 23 -4.64 4.07 7.84
C TYR A 23 -6.15 3.81 7.81
N ILE A 24 -6.70 3.46 6.65
CA ILE A 24 -8.11 3.07 6.53
C ILE A 24 -8.21 1.57 6.29
N ILE A 25 -7.61 1.07 5.20
CA ILE A 25 -7.73 -0.34 4.80
C ILE A 25 -6.94 -1.22 5.76
N ASN A 26 -5.66 -0.91 6.00
CA ASN A 26 -4.81 -1.74 6.84
C ASN A 26 -5.12 -1.60 8.33
N PHE A 27 -5.81 -0.52 8.74
CA PHE A 27 -6.24 -0.37 10.14
C PHE A 27 -7.27 -1.42 10.55
N GLU A 28 -8.10 -1.86 9.61
CA GLU A 28 -9.03 -2.98 9.79
C GLU A 28 -8.32 -4.21 10.38
N GLN A 29 -7.14 -4.51 9.87
CA GLN A 29 -6.34 -5.68 10.22
C GLN A 29 -5.88 -5.66 11.69
N PHE A 30 -5.78 -4.47 12.31
CA PHE A 30 -5.50 -4.32 13.74
C PHE A 30 -6.76 -4.35 14.60
N THR A 31 -7.87 -3.81 14.09
CA THR A 31 -9.12 -3.67 14.86
C THR A 31 -9.90 -4.98 14.97
N ILE A 32 -9.90 -5.77 13.91
CA ILE A 32 -10.61 -7.05 13.85
C ILE A 32 -9.60 -8.13 14.20
N ARG A 33 -9.70 -8.74 15.38
CA ARG A 33 -8.75 -9.80 15.80
C ARG A 33 -8.99 -11.13 15.12
N ASP A 34 -10.25 -11.42 14.78
CA ASP A 34 -10.64 -12.67 14.13
C ASP A 34 -11.46 -12.35 12.86
N PRO A 35 -10.82 -12.37 11.67
CA PRO A 35 -11.49 -12.08 10.41
C PRO A 35 -12.50 -13.17 10.01
N SER A 36 -12.38 -14.38 10.56
CA SER A 36 -13.28 -15.49 10.23
C SER A 36 -14.72 -15.26 10.72
N LYS A 37 -14.89 -14.33 11.66
CA LYS A 37 -16.19 -13.89 12.18
C LYS A 37 -16.88 -12.83 11.32
N PHE A 38 -16.27 -12.41 10.21
CA PHE A 38 -16.83 -11.48 9.23
C PHE A 38 -17.18 -12.21 7.92
N LYS A 39 -17.65 -13.46 8.04
CA LYS A 39 -18.17 -14.22 6.91
C LYS A 39 -19.59 -13.77 6.58
N PHE A 40 -19.86 -13.62 5.28
CA PHE A 40 -21.22 -13.53 4.77
C PHE A 40 -21.82 -14.93 4.77
N ILE A 41 -22.94 -15.12 5.47
CA ILE A 41 -23.66 -16.39 5.53
C ILE A 41 -24.84 -16.28 4.58
N GLU A 42 -25.12 -17.31 3.79
CA GLU A 42 -26.38 -17.36 3.03
C GLU A 42 -27.54 -17.66 3.97
N GLN A 43 -28.50 -16.75 4.05
CA GLN A 43 -29.73 -16.87 4.82
C GLN A 43 -30.91 -16.75 3.85
N GLY A 44 -31.31 -17.89 3.26
CA GLY A 44 -32.24 -17.92 2.13
C GLY A 44 -31.60 -17.38 0.85
N SER A 45 -32.27 -16.48 0.14
CA SER A 45 -31.74 -15.83 -1.09
C SER A 45 -30.84 -14.63 -0.83
N LYS A 46 -30.52 -14.33 0.43
CA LYS A 46 -29.74 -13.15 0.84
C LYS A 46 -28.52 -13.57 1.63
N THR A 47 -27.38 -12.96 1.33
CA THR A 47 -26.19 -13.04 2.17
C THR A 47 -26.36 -12.08 3.35
N VAL A 48 -26.48 -12.63 4.56
CA VAL A 48 -26.65 -11.90 5.82
C VAL A 48 -25.43 -12.16 6.71
N ARG A 49 -24.96 -11.14 7.43
CA ARG A 49 -23.82 -11.26 8.34
C ARG A 49 -24.28 -11.80 9.70
N ASP A 50 -23.41 -12.57 10.34
CA ASP A 50 -23.55 -13.00 11.74
C ASP A 50 -23.86 -11.80 12.68
N PRO A 51 -25.05 -11.76 13.32
CA PRO A 51 -25.47 -10.66 14.18
C PRO A 51 -24.66 -10.56 15.49
N ASP A 52 -23.95 -11.62 15.91
CA ASP A 52 -23.18 -11.63 17.15
C ASP A 52 -21.85 -10.87 17.05
N ASN A 53 -21.52 -10.36 15.86
CA ASN A 53 -20.29 -9.63 15.63
C ASN A 53 -20.61 -8.23 15.06
N PRO A 54 -20.52 -7.15 15.85
CA PRO A 54 -20.74 -5.80 15.35
C PRO A 54 -19.58 -5.34 14.44
N TYR A 55 -19.80 -4.31 13.62
CA TYR A 55 -18.70 -3.67 12.87
C TYR A 55 -17.82 -2.85 13.83
N PRO A 56 -16.50 -2.73 13.57
CA PRO A 56 -15.69 -1.79 14.31
C PRO A 56 -16.15 -0.35 14.03
N ILE A 57 -15.84 0.56 14.95
CA ILE A 57 -16.09 2.00 14.77
C ILE A 57 -15.30 2.53 13.55
N TRP A 58 -14.12 1.97 13.33
CA TRP A 58 -13.25 2.29 12.20
C TRP A 58 -12.50 1.02 11.73
N PRO A 59 -12.37 0.77 10.42
CA PRO A 59 -12.88 1.58 9.31
C PRO A 59 -14.39 1.40 9.07
N PRO A 60 -15.02 2.27 8.24
CA PRO A 60 -16.45 2.18 7.96
C PRO A 60 -16.86 0.82 7.41
N LYS A 61 -18.11 0.41 7.70
CA LYS A 61 -18.69 -0.87 7.25
C LYS A 61 -18.41 -1.21 5.79
N VAL A 62 -18.58 -0.25 4.88
CA VAL A 62 -18.36 -0.44 3.43
C VAL A 62 -16.92 -0.87 3.12
N ILE A 63 -15.94 -0.35 3.86
CA ILE A 63 -14.53 -0.74 3.70
C ILE A 63 -14.32 -2.15 4.22
N VAL A 64 -14.86 -2.47 5.40
CA VAL A 64 -14.76 -3.82 5.99
C VAL A 64 -15.36 -4.87 5.05
N ASP A 65 -16.53 -4.58 4.48
CA ASP A 65 -17.22 -5.47 3.54
C ASP A 65 -16.42 -5.63 2.24
N TYR A 66 -15.82 -4.55 1.74
CA TYR A 66 -14.95 -4.59 0.56
C TYR A 66 -13.70 -5.45 0.80
N VAL A 67 -13.00 -5.23 1.91
CA VAL A 67 -11.77 -5.95 2.28
C VAL A 67 -12.04 -7.44 2.43
N HIS A 68 -13.07 -7.81 3.19
CA HIS A 68 -13.42 -9.23 3.36
C HIS A 68 -13.93 -9.84 2.06
N GLY A 69 -14.79 -9.13 1.32
CA GLY A 69 -15.31 -9.61 0.03
C GLY A 69 -14.20 -9.85 -1.00
N TYR A 70 -13.20 -8.96 -1.05
CA TYR A 70 -12.02 -9.11 -1.89
C TYR A 70 -11.13 -10.26 -1.41
N GLY A 71 -10.80 -10.30 -0.11
CA GLY A 71 -9.90 -11.30 0.45
C GLY A 71 -10.44 -12.73 0.34
N TYR A 72 -11.73 -12.97 0.57
CA TYR A 72 -12.31 -14.31 0.41
C TYR A 72 -12.35 -14.79 -1.05
N LYS A 73 -12.43 -13.88 -2.02
CA LYS A 73 -12.58 -14.23 -3.45
C LYS A 73 -11.25 -14.27 -4.21
N ILE A 74 -10.36 -13.31 -3.92
CA ILE A 74 -9.17 -13.05 -4.72
C ILE A 74 -7.92 -13.21 -3.88
N GLU A 75 -7.91 -12.78 -2.62
CA GLU A 75 -6.67 -12.75 -1.83
C GLU A 75 -6.82 -13.44 -0.45
N PRO A 76 -6.80 -14.78 -0.39
CA PRO A 76 -6.97 -15.50 0.88
C PRO A 76 -5.91 -15.14 1.93
N PHE A 77 -4.71 -14.78 1.49
CA PHE A 77 -3.61 -14.32 2.34
C PHE A 77 -3.97 -13.10 3.22
N LEU A 78 -4.77 -12.17 2.68
CA LEU A 78 -5.29 -10.99 3.39
C LEU A 78 -6.20 -11.38 4.57
N ILE A 79 -6.94 -12.49 4.44
CA ILE A 79 -7.86 -12.98 5.48
C ILE A 79 -7.13 -13.88 6.48
N ALA A 80 -6.21 -14.71 6.00
CA ALA A 80 -5.46 -15.62 6.85
C ALA A 80 -4.51 -14.89 7.81
N ARG A 81 -4.04 -13.69 7.43
CA ARG A 81 -3.20 -12.80 8.25
C ARG A 81 -2.03 -13.52 8.93
N PRO A 82 -1.22 -14.32 8.20
CA PRO A 82 -0.07 -14.95 8.80
C PRO A 82 0.93 -13.90 9.33
N PRO A 83 1.86 -14.28 10.22
CA PRO A 83 2.77 -13.34 10.86
C PRO A 83 3.52 -12.41 9.89
N LEU A 84 3.93 -12.94 8.73
CA LEU A 84 4.59 -12.15 7.70
C LEU A 84 3.68 -11.06 7.12
N TRP A 85 2.39 -11.36 6.89
CA TRP A 85 1.41 -10.35 6.47
C TRP A 85 1.25 -9.28 7.53
N MET A 86 1.08 -9.66 8.79
CA MET A 86 0.94 -8.69 9.88
C MET A 86 2.20 -7.82 10.04
N ALA A 87 3.40 -8.38 9.79
CA ALA A 87 4.64 -7.62 9.77
C ALA A 87 4.66 -6.58 8.63
N THR A 88 4.16 -6.90 7.43
CA THR A 88 4.08 -5.92 6.34
C THR A 88 3.07 -4.81 6.64
N ILE A 89 1.96 -5.14 7.31
CA ILE A 89 0.96 -4.17 7.78
C ILE A 89 1.56 -3.22 8.85
N LEU A 90 2.40 -3.73 9.75
CA LEU A 90 3.14 -2.89 10.70
C LEU A 90 4.15 -1.96 10.00
N ILE A 91 4.89 -2.48 9.02
CA ILE A 91 5.81 -1.66 8.20
C ILE A 91 5.04 -0.57 7.46
N GLU A 92 3.89 -0.91 6.86
CA GLU A 92 2.98 0.04 6.22
C GLU A 92 2.58 1.18 7.16
N ALA A 93 2.10 0.85 8.36
CA ALA A 93 1.58 1.84 9.30
C ALA A 93 2.68 2.69 9.98
N LEU A 94 3.81 2.06 10.35
CA LEU A 94 4.85 2.70 11.17
C LEU A 94 5.97 3.34 10.35
N LEU A 95 6.29 2.79 9.17
CA LEU A 95 7.39 3.28 8.34
C LEU A 95 6.86 3.99 7.08
N PHE A 96 6.00 3.32 6.32
CA PHE A 96 5.53 3.89 5.05
C PHE A 96 4.52 5.02 5.26
N GLY A 97 3.61 4.92 6.24
CA GLY A 97 2.65 5.98 6.58
C GLY A 97 3.33 7.34 6.83
N PRO A 98 4.27 7.45 7.79
CA PRO A 98 5.02 8.68 8.01
C PRO A 98 5.84 9.13 6.79
N TYR A 99 6.41 8.18 6.04
CA TYR A 99 7.08 8.49 4.79
C TYR A 99 6.14 9.12 3.77
N TYR A 100 4.92 8.60 3.57
CA TYR A 100 3.95 9.14 2.61
C TYR A 100 3.59 10.59 2.95
N ILE A 101 3.38 10.91 4.22
CA ILE A 101 3.13 12.29 4.67
C ILE A 101 4.31 13.20 4.29
N TYR A 102 5.53 12.78 4.61
CA TYR A 102 6.73 13.54 4.27
C TYR A 102 6.97 13.63 2.76
N ALA A 103 6.59 12.60 2.00
CA ALA A 103 6.66 12.54 0.55
C ALA A 103 5.70 13.49 -0.13
N ILE A 104 4.44 13.50 0.28
CA ILE A 104 3.43 14.45 -0.19
C ILE A 104 3.95 15.88 0.01
N TYR A 105 4.38 16.21 1.23
CA TYR A 105 4.93 17.54 1.55
C TYR A 105 6.13 17.88 0.66
N SER A 106 7.11 16.98 0.57
CA SER A 106 8.37 17.23 -0.14
C SER A 106 8.19 17.34 -1.65
N PHE A 107 7.27 16.57 -2.26
CA PHE A 107 6.98 16.64 -3.70
C PHE A 107 6.19 17.90 -4.05
N ILE A 108 5.26 18.33 -3.18
CA ILE A 108 4.56 19.61 -3.33
C ILE A 108 5.56 20.77 -3.27
N LYS A 109 6.47 20.75 -2.28
CA LYS A 109 7.50 21.78 -2.06
C LYS A 109 8.77 21.61 -2.89
N ARG A 110 8.87 20.53 -3.67
CA ARG A 110 10.01 20.21 -4.56
C ARG A 110 11.36 20.14 -3.82
N LEU A 111 11.39 19.45 -2.69
CA LEU A 111 12.56 19.31 -1.82
C LEU A 111 13.46 18.14 -2.29
N ASN A 112 14.68 18.44 -2.75
CA ASN A 112 15.61 17.40 -3.23
C ASN A 112 16.08 16.44 -2.11
N ARG A 113 16.03 16.86 -0.84
CA ARG A 113 16.49 16.05 0.31
C ARG A 113 15.70 14.76 0.51
N ILE A 114 14.51 14.64 -0.07
CA ILE A 114 13.72 13.41 0.02
C ILE A 114 14.25 12.28 -0.87
N ARG A 115 15.17 12.57 -1.79
CA ARG A 115 15.65 11.64 -2.80
C ARG A 115 16.09 10.31 -2.18
N ASP A 116 16.98 10.32 -1.21
CA ASP A 116 17.55 9.10 -0.64
C ASP A 116 16.49 8.28 0.10
N LEU A 117 15.64 8.95 0.89
CA LEU A 117 14.54 8.29 1.57
C LEU A 117 13.52 7.67 0.59
N THR A 118 13.32 8.30 -0.57
CA THR A 118 12.46 7.79 -1.64
C THR A 118 13.05 6.57 -2.32
N VAL A 119 14.37 6.53 -2.50
CA VAL A 119 15.06 5.34 -3.02
C VAL A 119 14.91 4.18 -2.04
N VAL A 120 15.14 4.41 -0.74
CA VAL A 120 14.95 3.37 0.30
C VAL A 120 13.50 2.86 0.29
N TYR A 121 12.52 3.77 0.31
CA TYR A 121 11.11 3.40 0.19
C TYR A 121 10.83 2.55 -1.05
N ALA A 122 11.31 2.98 -2.23
CA ALA A 122 11.00 2.29 -3.47
C ALA A 122 11.58 0.88 -3.52
N VAL A 123 12.81 0.69 -3.02
CA VAL A 123 13.42 -0.65 -2.90
C VAL A 123 12.62 -1.52 -1.91
N MET A 124 12.32 -1.00 -0.71
CA MET A 124 11.54 -1.75 0.28
C MET A 124 10.15 -2.13 -0.23
N MET A 125 9.48 -1.23 -0.94
CA MET A 125 8.16 -1.48 -1.53
C MET A 125 8.25 -2.60 -2.58
N LEU A 126 9.25 -2.60 -3.45
CA LEU A 126 9.46 -3.67 -4.42
C LEU A 126 9.76 -5.01 -3.75
N THR A 127 10.61 -5.04 -2.71
CA THR A 127 10.86 -6.24 -1.92
C THR A 127 9.57 -6.78 -1.32
N LYS A 128 8.76 -5.91 -0.69
CA LYS A 128 7.45 -6.27 -0.12
C LYS A 128 6.52 -6.84 -1.18
N MET A 129 6.45 -6.21 -2.36
CA MET A 129 5.58 -6.66 -3.45
C MET A 129 5.99 -8.02 -4.01
N VAL A 130 7.28 -8.28 -4.18
CA VAL A 130 7.78 -9.61 -4.58
C VAL A 130 7.37 -10.66 -3.55
N ILE A 131 7.55 -10.38 -2.25
CA ILE A 131 7.18 -11.31 -1.18
C ILE A 131 5.67 -11.60 -1.21
N ILE A 132 4.83 -10.58 -1.17
CA ILE A 132 3.36 -10.74 -1.11
C ILE A 132 2.84 -11.44 -2.37
N THR A 133 3.26 -11.00 -3.55
CA THR A 133 2.77 -11.59 -4.79
C THR A 133 3.27 -13.01 -5.00
N SER A 134 4.43 -13.38 -4.46
CA SER A 134 4.93 -14.77 -4.53
C SER A 134 3.98 -15.75 -3.82
N VAL A 135 3.35 -15.37 -2.71
CA VAL A 135 2.35 -16.19 -2.01
C VAL A 135 1.18 -16.54 -2.92
N HIS A 136 0.73 -15.63 -3.79
CA HIS A 136 -0.39 -15.90 -4.70
C HIS A 136 -0.12 -17.03 -5.69
N TYR A 137 1.15 -17.34 -5.96
CA TYR A 137 1.56 -18.37 -6.92
C TYR A 137 2.12 -19.63 -6.26
N PHE A 138 2.82 -19.49 -5.13
CA PHE A 138 3.65 -20.56 -4.56
C PHE A 138 3.12 -21.15 -3.25
N ASP A 139 2.24 -20.46 -2.52
CA ASP A 139 1.70 -20.99 -1.26
C ASP A 139 0.50 -21.90 -1.54
N GLU A 140 0.60 -23.20 -1.26
CA GLU A 140 -0.47 -24.15 -1.59
C GLU A 140 -1.78 -23.88 -0.83
N ASN A 141 -1.69 -23.30 0.36
CA ASN A 141 -2.83 -23.05 1.24
C ASN A 141 -3.42 -21.65 1.06
N LEU A 142 -2.58 -20.67 0.70
CA LEU A 142 -2.93 -19.25 0.64
C LEU A 142 -2.86 -18.64 -0.77
N LYS A 143 -2.56 -19.45 -1.79
CA LYS A 143 -2.59 -19.02 -3.20
C LYS A 143 -3.95 -18.44 -3.56
N SER A 144 -3.90 -17.47 -4.47
CA SER A 144 -5.10 -16.87 -5.02
C SER A 144 -5.79 -17.87 -5.97
N PRO A 145 -7.13 -17.98 -5.95
CA PRO A 145 -7.88 -18.64 -7.01
C PRO A 145 -7.71 -17.94 -8.38
N HIS A 146 -7.35 -16.66 -8.36
CA HIS A 146 -7.19 -15.81 -9.54
C HIS A 146 -5.88 -15.01 -9.46
N PRO A 147 -4.71 -15.67 -9.56
CA PRO A 147 -3.41 -15.05 -9.23
C PRO A 147 -3.04 -13.88 -10.15
N HIS A 148 -3.50 -13.89 -11.40
CA HIS A 148 -3.31 -12.79 -12.33
C HIS A 148 -4.12 -11.54 -11.95
N LEU A 149 -5.33 -11.70 -11.40
CA LEU A 149 -6.12 -10.57 -10.88
C LEU A 149 -5.50 -10.02 -9.60
N ALA A 150 -5.00 -10.89 -8.74
CA ALA A 150 -4.24 -10.49 -7.55
C ALA A 150 -2.98 -9.71 -7.95
N LEU A 151 -2.22 -10.18 -8.95
CA LEU A 151 -1.05 -9.46 -9.47
C LEU A 151 -1.43 -8.11 -10.09
N LEU A 152 -2.50 -8.07 -10.89
CA LEU A 152 -3.01 -6.83 -11.51
C LEU A 152 -3.37 -5.78 -10.46
N ASN A 153 -3.99 -6.21 -9.36
CA ASN A 153 -4.26 -5.34 -8.21
C ASN A 153 -2.97 -4.74 -7.64
N HIS A 154 -1.90 -5.53 -7.55
CA HIS A 154 -0.61 -5.09 -7.00
C HIS A 154 0.27 -4.28 -7.99
N LEU A 155 -0.04 -4.24 -9.29
CA LEU A 155 0.79 -3.57 -10.29
C LEU A 155 1.14 -2.10 -9.99
N PRO A 156 0.24 -1.25 -9.45
CA PRO A 156 0.60 0.12 -9.11
C PRO A 156 1.80 0.19 -8.15
N TRP A 157 1.92 -0.77 -7.23
CA TRP A 157 3.03 -0.86 -6.27
C TRP A 157 4.33 -1.45 -6.87
N PHE A 158 4.30 -1.94 -8.10
CA PHE A 158 5.53 -2.17 -8.88
C PHE A 158 5.88 -0.95 -9.73
N ILE A 159 4.89 -0.43 -10.48
CA ILE A 159 5.10 0.61 -11.49
C ILE A 159 5.62 1.90 -10.85
N PHE A 160 4.96 2.39 -9.79
CA PHE A 160 5.34 3.67 -9.19
C PHE A 160 6.71 3.62 -8.51
N PRO A 161 7.06 2.61 -7.70
CA PRO A 161 8.42 2.48 -7.17
C PRO A 161 9.50 2.33 -8.23
N ILE A 162 9.28 1.57 -9.30
CA ILE A 162 10.23 1.49 -10.42
C ILE A 162 10.40 2.86 -11.07
N ALA A 163 9.30 3.56 -11.36
CA ALA A 163 9.34 4.91 -11.93
C ALA A 163 10.07 5.90 -11.01
N LEU A 164 9.89 5.81 -9.68
CA LEU A 164 10.64 6.58 -8.70
C LEU A 164 12.14 6.26 -8.77
N LEU A 165 12.54 4.99 -8.83
CA LEU A 165 13.95 4.61 -8.94
C LEU A 165 14.57 5.13 -10.23
N VAL A 166 13.93 4.92 -11.37
CA VAL A 166 14.40 5.40 -12.68
C VAL A 166 14.59 6.91 -12.68
N TRP A 167 13.71 7.65 -12.00
CA TRP A 167 13.80 9.10 -11.93
C TRP A 167 14.79 9.63 -10.87
N MET A 168 14.81 9.02 -9.67
CA MET A 168 15.57 9.50 -8.52
C MET A 168 17.02 9.03 -8.52
N LEU A 169 17.32 7.85 -9.08
CA LEU A 169 18.68 7.30 -9.07
C LEU A 169 19.69 8.16 -9.86
N PRO A 170 19.39 8.62 -11.08
CA PRO A 170 20.38 9.32 -11.92
C PRO A 170 20.80 10.70 -11.41
N THR A 171 20.12 11.28 -10.41
CA THR A 171 20.38 12.66 -9.98
C THR A 171 20.26 12.84 -8.47
N GLN A 172 21.13 13.70 -7.93
CA GLN A 172 21.07 14.17 -6.54
C GLN A 172 20.08 15.34 -6.35
N SER A 173 19.50 15.86 -7.45
CA SER A 173 18.60 17.01 -7.43
C SER A 173 17.39 16.84 -8.35
N PRO A 174 16.50 15.87 -8.06
CA PRO A 174 15.37 15.46 -8.92
C PRO A 174 14.40 16.59 -9.28
N PHE A 175 14.32 17.66 -8.48
CA PHE A 175 13.42 18.79 -8.73
C PHE A 175 14.10 20.04 -9.32
N GLY A 176 15.42 20.01 -9.52
CA GLY A 176 16.15 21.11 -10.16
C GLY A 176 16.25 22.36 -9.28
N ARG A 177 17.13 22.31 -8.28
CA ARG A 177 17.74 23.47 -7.63
C ARG A 177 19.15 23.05 -7.23
N LYS A 178 20.17 23.71 -7.80
CA LYS A 178 21.55 23.58 -7.32
C LYS A 178 21.54 23.94 -5.84
N GLY A 179 21.89 23.00 -4.96
CA GLY A 179 22.37 23.39 -3.64
C GLY A 179 23.47 24.42 -3.85
N LYS A 180 23.44 25.54 -3.11
CA LYS A 180 24.55 26.49 -3.07
C LYS A 180 25.81 25.64 -2.94
N LYS A 181 26.73 25.70 -3.93
CA LYS A 181 28.07 25.13 -3.77
C LYS A 181 28.58 25.68 -2.45
N SER A 182 28.83 24.84 -1.44
CA SER A 182 29.61 25.29 -0.30
C SER A 182 30.94 25.73 -0.88
N LYS A 183 31.26 27.02 -0.76
CA LYS A 183 32.64 27.47 -0.92
C LYS A 183 33.44 26.61 0.05
N LYS A 184 34.25 25.69 -0.49
CA LYS A 184 35.37 25.15 0.26
C LYS A 184 36.36 26.31 0.35
N GLU A 185 36.50 26.86 1.55
CA GLU A 185 37.71 27.56 1.99
C GLU A 185 38.85 26.54 2.17
#